data_AF-A0A5B8B9C0-F1
#
_entry.id   AF-A0A5B8B9C0-F1
#
_cell.length_a   1.000
_cell.length_b   1.000
_cell.length_c   1.000
_cell.angle_alpha   90.00
_cell.angle_beta   90.00
_cell.angle_gamma   90.00
#
_symmetry.space_group_name_H-M   'P 1'
#
loop_
_entity.id
_entity.type
_entity.pdbx_description
1 polymer ?
#
loop_
_entity_poly.entity_id
_entity_poly.type
_entity_poly.pdbx_seq_one_letter_code
_entity_poly.pdbx_strand_id
1 'polypeptide(L)'
;MCGMTAASPDHRADLRDILAFYAEAGVDEALAEEPVDCFAAVASRPAQMPEPSVRAESGLPTTRPPARARTENPPRPAPAPARPAAAVPDEAQAALARELAGKASTLAELREAMASFDGCNLKFTAKNLVFADGNPEADLMLVGEAPGRDEDLEGLPFVGRSGQLLNRMLAAIGLDRNTAYIANVIPWRPPGNRTPTPHETEICRPFIERQIELVNPKVLVNLGGPSAKTLLNTTEGILRLRGNWRVHTTPSGTAIPAMPTLHPAYLLRTPAHKRLAWRDFIEVKMKLRSLQG
;
A
#
# COMPACT_ATOMS: atom_id res chain seq x y z
N MET A 1 -13.06 1.81 -50.02
CA MET A 1 -12.57 0.44 -50.29
C MET A 1 -11.05 0.47 -50.29
N CYS A 2 -10.44 0.18 -49.14
CA CYS A 2 -9.00 -0.05 -49.04
C CYS A 2 -8.87 -1.48 -48.51
N GLY A 3 -8.55 -2.42 -49.39
CA GLY A 3 -8.48 -3.84 -49.07
C GLY A 3 -7.19 -4.14 -48.32
N MET A 4 -7.32 -4.58 -47.07
CA MET A 4 -6.24 -5.22 -46.33
C MET A 4 -6.21 -6.69 -46.71
N THR A 5 -5.24 -7.05 -47.55
CA THR A 5 -4.75 -8.41 -47.72
C THR A 5 -3.86 -8.82 -46.54
N ALA A 6 -4.10 -10.02 -46.00
CA ALA A 6 -3.16 -10.99 -45.38
C ALA A 6 -3.92 -11.77 -44.29
N ALA A 7 -3.74 -13.08 -44.07
CA ALA A 7 -2.57 -13.91 -44.29
C ALA A 7 -2.96 -15.37 -44.61
N SER A 8 -2.04 -16.07 -45.26
CA SER A 8 -2.04 -17.53 -45.47
C SER A 8 -1.66 -18.29 -44.18
N PRO A 9 -1.98 -19.59 -44.08
CA PRO A 9 -2.01 -20.33 -42.82
C PRO A 9 -0.64 -20.90 -42.46
N ASP A 10 0.05 -20.27 -41.51
CA ASP A 10 1.19 -20.89 -40.82
C ASP A 10 0.93 -20.87 -39.30
N HIS A 11 0.04 -21.75 -38.85
CA HIS A 11 -0.56 -21.75 -37.51
C HIS A 11 0.40 -22.05 -36.34
N ARG A 12 1.66 -22.42 -36.60
CA ARG A 12 2.61 -22.82 -35.54
C ARG A 12 3.54 -21.71 -35.07
N ALA A 13 3.80 -20.70 -35.91
CA ALA A 13 4.60 -19.54 -35.52
C ALA A 13 3.82 -18.55 -34.62
N ASP A 14 2.49 -18.67 -34.57
CA ASP A 14 1.60 -17.68 -33.96
C ASP A 14 1.17 -18.05 -32.52
N LEU A 15 1.07 -19.34 -32.21
CA LEU A 15 0.61 -19.82 -30.89
C LEU A 15 1.54 -19.43 -29.74
N ARG A 16 2.86 -19.38 -29.99
CA ARG A 16 3.84 -19.02 -28.96
C ARG A 16 3.70 -17.54 -28.57
N ASP A 17 3.51 -16.68 -29.55
CA ASP A 17 3.39 -15.24 -29.33
C ASP A 17 2.05 -14.91 -28.64
N ILE A 18 0.99 -15.63 -29.00
CA ILE A 18 -0.31 -15.56 -28.34
C ILE A 18 -0.22 -16.03 -26.87
N LEU A 19 0.44 -17.16 -26.61
CA LEU A 19 0.64 -17.65 -25.24
C LEU A 19 1.53 -16.71 -24.41
N ALA A 20 2.56 -16.13 -25.02
CA ALA A 20 3.40 -15.12 -24.37
C ALA A 20 2.60 -13.87 -24.00
N PHE A 21 1.76 -13.39 -24.91
CA PHE A 21 0.84 -12.27 -24.64
C PHE A 21 -0.10 -12.58 -23.47
N TYR A 22 -0.71 -13.77 -23.42
CA TYR A 22 -1.60 -14.15 -22.31
C TYR A 22 -0.86 -14.30 -20.98
N ALA A 23 0.35 -14.88 -20.99
CA ALA A 23 1.18 -14.96 -19.79
C ALA A 23 1.59 -13.55 -19.29
N GLU A 24 1.94 -12.63 -20.19
CA GLU A 24 2.23 -11.23 -19.86
C GLU A 24 0.99 -10.48 -19.34
N ALA A 25 -0.19 -10.80 -19.87
CA ALA A 25 -1.47 -10.29 -19.40
C ALA A 25 -1.90 -10.87 -18.04
N GLY A 26 -1.13 -11.82 -17.49
CA GLY A 26 -1.38 -12.44 -16.19
C GLY A 26 -2.47 -13.51 -16.21
N VAL A 27 -2.77 -14.09 -17.37
CA VAL A 27 -3.67 -15.23 -17.50
C VAL A 27 -2.96 -16.48 -17.01
N ASP A 28 -3.50 -17.11 -15.97
CA ASP A 28 -2.94 -18.27 -15.30
C ASP A 28 -3.78 -19.55 -15.44
N GLU A 29 -5.06 -19.43 -15.82
CA GLU A 29 -5.97 -20.57 -15.99
C GLU A 29 -6.97 -20.34 -17.14
N ALA A 30 -7.27 -21.40 -17.91
CA ALA A 30 -8.31 -21.40 -18.93
C ALA A 30 -9.59 -22.04 -18.37
N LEU A 31 -10.68 -21.26 -18.30
CA LEU A 31 -11.93 -21.69 -17.65
C LEU A 31 -12.94 -22.36 -18.60
N ALA A 32 -12.85 -22.09 -19.91
CA ALA A 32 -13.74 -22.63 -20.92
C ALA A 32 -13.04 -22.72 -22.28
N GLU A 33 -13.47 -23.67 -23.12
CA GLU A 33 -12.94 -23.88 -24.48
C GLU A 33 -13.41 -22.80 -25.47
N GLU A 34 -14.58 -22.18 -25.22
CA GLU A 34 -15.14 -21.17 -26.10
C GLU A 34 -14.89 -19.75 -25.56
N PRO A 35 -14.40 -18.82 -26.39
CA PRO A 35 -14.18 -17.43 -25.99
C PRO A 35 -15.52 -16.71 -25.75
N VAL A 36 -15.65 -16.05 -24.60
CA VAL A 36 -16.83 -15.25 -24.25
C VAL A 36 -16.63 -13.80 -24.66
N ASP A 37 -17.47 -13.30 -25.57
CA ASP A 37 -17.49 -11.88 -25.94
C ASP A 37 -18.33 -11.06 -24.94
N CYS A 38 -17.65 -10.49 -23.95
CA CYS A 38 -18.25 -9.61 -22.95
C CYS A 38 -18.71 -8.26 -23.51
N PHE A 39 -18.21 -7.81 -24.67
CA PHE A 39 -18.62 -6.55 -25.29
C PHE A 39 -19.97 -6.69 -26.00
N ALA A 40 -20.20 -7.82 -26.66
CA ALA A 40 -21.51 -8.17 -27.22
C ALA A 40 -22.59 -8.33 -26.14
N ALA A 41 -22.22 -8.85 -24.97
CA ALA A 41 -23.14 -9.05 -23.84
C ALA A 41 -23.61 -7.74 -23.17
N VAL A 42 -22.82 -6.66 -23.26
CA VAL A 42 -23.18 -5.34 -22.71
C VAL A 42 -24.04 -4.54 -23.71
N ALA A 43 -23.82 -4.73 -25.01
CA ALA A 43 -24.58 -4.04 -26.07
C ALA A 43 -26.06 -4.49 -26.17
N SER A 44 -26.41 -5.66 -25.61
CA SER A 44 -27.76 -6.24 -25.68
C SER A 44 -28.66 -5.93 -24.48
N ARG A 45 -28.20 -5.12 -23.51
CA ARG A 45 -29.05 -4.66 -22.39
C ARG A 45 -29.77 -3.36 -22.75
N PRO A 46 -31.11 -3.34 -22.87
CA PRO A 46 -31.84 -2.09 -23.00
C PRO A 46 -31.71 -1.29 -21.68
N ALA A 47 -31.39 0.00 -21.79
CA ALA A 47 -31.52 0.92 -20.67
C ALA A 47 -33.01 1.12 -20.35
N GLN A 48 -33.53 0.42 -19.34
CA GLN A 48 -34.85 0.72 -18.79
C GLN A 48 -34.73 1.95 -17.87
N MET A 49 -35.16 3.11 -18.38
CA MET A 49 -35.57 4.23 -17.55
C MET A 49 -36.91 3.89 -16.86
N PRO A 50 -37.12 4.22 -15.58
CA PRO A 50 -38.44 4.10 -14.96
C PRO A 50 -39.34 5.24 -15.46
N GLU A 51 -40.52 4.91 -15.99
CA GLU A 51 -41.57 5.88 -16.32
C GLU A 51 -42.34 6.35 -15.07
N PRO A 52 -42.88 7.59 -15.05
CA PRO A 52 -43.63 8.12 -13.92
C PRO A 52 -45.10 7.64 -13.97
N SER A 53 -45.54 6.90 -12.95
CA SER A 53 -46.92 6.44 -12.87
C SER A 53 -47.87 7.57 -12.39
N VAL A 54 -48.81 7.91 -13.25
CA VAL A 54 -49.93 8.84 -13.02
C VAL A 54 -50.91 8.24 -12.00
N ARG A 55 -51.37 9.05 -11.04
CA ARG A 55 -52.45 8.72 -10.09
C ARG A 55 -53.80 8.65 -10.83
N ALA A 56 -54.58 7.61 -10.54
CA ALA A 56 -56.04 7.63 -10.69
C ALA A 56 -56.68 6.79 -9.57
N GLU A 57 -57.60 7.42 -8.85
CA GLU A 57 -58.44 6.85 -7.80
C GLU A 57 -59.60 6.06 -8.40
N SER A 58 -60.01 4.94 -7.79
CA SER A 58 -61.41 4.66 -7.38
C SER A 58 -61.66 3.20 -7.02
N GLY A 59 -62.39 2.99 -5.90
CA GLY A 59 -63.39 1.94 -5.75
C GLY A 59 -62.97 0.55 -5.24
N LEU A 60 -63.18 0.29 -3.94
CA LEU A 60 -63.35 -1.06 -3.38
C LEU A 60 -64.71 -1.66 -3.81
N PRO A 61 -64.86 -3.01 -3.93
CA PRO A 61 -65.12 -3.82 -2.73
C PRO A 61 -64.48 -5.23 -2.68
N THR A 62 -64.31 -5.62 -1.42
CA THR A 62 -64.08 -6.93 -0.79
C THR A 62 -64.43 -8.19 -1.59
N THR A 63 -63.48 -9.13 -1.69
CA THR A 63 -63.63 -10.53 -1.25
C THR A 63 -62.24 -11.14 -1.04
N ARG A 64 -62.08 -11.91 0.05
CA ARG A 64 -60.81 -12.52 0.50
C ARG A 64 -60.91 -14.04 0.33
N PRO A 65 -59.99 -14.70 -0.40
CA PRO A 65 -59.77 -16.15 -0.31
C PRO A 65 -58.55 -16.49 0.59
N PRO A 66 -58.42 -17.76 1.02
CA PRO A 66 -57.73 -18.13 2.25
C PRO A 66 -56.19 -18.22 2.14
N ALA A 67 -55.55 -18.09 3.31
CA ALA A 67 -54.12 -18.16 3.50
C ALA A 67 -53.58 -19.55 3.13
N ARG A 68 -52.60 -19.60 2.21
CA ARG A 68 -51.73 -20.77 2.04
C ARG A 68 -50.77 -20.85 3.23
N ALA A 69 -50.69 -22.04 3.83
CA ALA A 69 -49.77 -22.37 4.89
C ALA A 69 -48.31 -22.11 4.46
N ARG A 70 -47.59 -21.36 5.28
CA ARG A 70 -46.13 -21.22 5.18
C ARG A 70 -45.51 -22.52 5.66
N THR A 71 -44.79 -23.22 4.79
CA THR A 71 -43.82 -24.23 5.20
C THR A 71 -42.66 -23.52 5.89
N GLU A 72 -42.47 -23.81 7.17
CA GLU A 72 -41.32 -23.37 7.96
C GLU A 72 -40.05 -24.05 7.45
N ASN A 73 -39.06 -23.24 7.05
CA ASN A 73 -37.71 -23.74 6.83
C ASN A 73 -37.04 -24.05 8.19
N PRO A 74 -36.22 -25.10 8.30
CA PRO A 74 -35.54 -25.44 9.54
C PRO A 74 -34.50 -24.37 9.94
N PRO A 75 -34.24 -24.18 11.24
CA PRO A 75 -33.34 -23.15 11.73
C PRO A 75 -31.89 -23.45 11.33
N ARG A 76 -31.22 -22.42 10.79
CA ARG A 76 -29.79 -22.43 10.48
C ARG A 76 -29.00 -22.59 11.79
N PRO A 77 -27.97 -23.45 11.86
CA PRO A 77 -27.17 -23.60 13.06
C PRO A 77 -26.48 -22.26 13.41
N ALA A 78 -26.50 -21.92 14.70
CA ALA A 78 -25.92 -20.70 15.24
C ALA A 78 -24.44 -20.56 14.84
N PRO A 79 -23.95 -19.34 14.57
CA PRO A 79 -22.52 -19.12 14.39
C PRO A 79 -21.80 -19.49 15.69
N ALA A 80 -20.72 -20.25 15.57
CA ALA A 80 -19.83 -20.58 16.67
C ALA A 80 -19.38 -19.29 17.39
N PRO A 81 -19.18 -19.32 18.72
CA PRO A 81 -18.75 -18.14 19.46
C PRO A 81 -17.41 -17.66 18.89
N ALA A 82 -17.41 -16.42 18.41
CA ALA A 82 -16.19 -15.71 18.08
C ALA A 82 -15.27 -15.78 19.30
N ARG A 83 -14.07 -16.31 19.11
CA ARG A 83 -13.00 -16.16 20.12
C ARG A 83 -12.90 -14.67 20.46
N PRO A 84 -12.79 -14.28 21.73
CA PRO A 84 -12.69 -12.87 22.06
C PRO A 84 -11.41 -12.36 21.41
N ALA A 85 -11.55 -11.54 20.36
CA ALA A 85 -10.51 -10.60 20.01
C ALA A 85 -10.29 -9.79 21.29
N ALA A 86 -9.09 -9.91 21.87
CA ALA A 86 -8.72 -9.13 23.03
C ALA A 86 -8.68 -7.67 22.58
N ALA A 87 -9.84 -7.00 22.62
CA ALA A 87 -9.96 -5.57 22.49
C ALA A 87 -9.43 -4.93 23.78
N VAL A 88 -8.13 -4.99 23.96
CA VAL A 88 -7.46 -3.92 24.68
C VAL A 88 -7.75 -2.66 23.87
N PRO A 89 -8.14 -1.53 24.47
CA PRO A 89 -8.39 -0.31 23.72
C PRO A 89 -7.18 0.00 22.85
N ASP A 90 -7.42 0.20 21.58
CA ASP A 90 -6.50 0.66 20.53
C ASP A 90 -5.49 1.72 21.03
N GLU A 91 -5.97 2.65 21.86
CA GLU A 91 -5.16 3.68 22.51
C GLU A 91 -4.14 3.14 23.52
N ALA A 92 -4.47 2.09 24.27
CA ALA A 92 -3.57 1.46 25.23
C ALA A 92 -2.44 0.68 24.52
N GLN A 93 -2.70 0.09 23.34
CA GLN A 93 -1.64 -0.53 22.53
C GLN A 93 -0.70 0.52 21.94
N ALA A 94 -1.23 1.65 21.47
CA ALA A 94 -0.41 2.77 21.02
C ALA A 94 0.40 3.40 22.18
N ALA A 95 -0.15 3.43 23.41
CA ALA A 95 0.57 3.88 24.60
C ALA A 95 1.69 2.91 25.00
N LEU A 96 1.44 1.60 24.95
CA LEU A 96 2.46 0.59 25.19
C LEU A 96 3.58 0.66 24.14
N ALA A 97 3.24 0.85 22.86
CA ALA A 97 4.21 1.05 21.80
C ALA A 97 5.08 2.30 22.06
N ARG A 98 4.50 3.41 22.52
CA ARG A 98 5.24 4.61 22.93
C ARG A 98 6.20 4.33 24.10
N GLU A 99 5.75 3.60 25.11
CA GLU A 99 6.59 3.25 26.25
C GLU A 99 7.78 2.37 25.84
N LEU A 100 7.53 1.31 25.06
CA LEU A 100 8.57 0.40 24.57
C LEU A 100 9.57 1.13 23.66
N ALA A 101 9.08 1.95 22.74
CA ALA A 101 9.94 2.74 21.87
C ALA A 101 10.78 3.75 22.68
N GLY A 102 10.18 4.41 23.67
CA GLY A 102 10.87 5.39 24.51
C GLY A 102 11.98 4.80 25.40
N LYS A 103 11.88 3.51 25.77
CA LYS A 103 12.91 2.81 26.56
C LYS A 103 14.14 2.41 25.73
N ALA A 104 13.98 2.21 24.42
CA ALA A 104 15.07 1.79 23.56
C ALA A 104 16.08 2.94 23.36
N SER A 105 17.32 2.72 23.74
CA SER A 105 18.44 3.66 23.59
C SER A 105 19.27 3.41 22.33
N THR A 106 19.16 2.22 21.74
CA THR A 106 19.85 1.82 20.51
C THR A 106 18.90 1.22 19.49
N LEU A 107 19.30 1.19 18.21
CA LEU A 107 18.50 0.53 17.15
C LEU A 107 18.34 -0.97 17.39
N ALA A 108 19.32 -1.62 18.02
CA ALA A 108 19.24 -3.04 18.38
C ALA A 108 18.15 -3.28 19.43
N GLU A 109 18.15 -2.49 20.52
CA GLU A 109 17.10 -2.55 21.54
C GLU A 109 15.72 -2.25 20.95
N LEU A 110 15.63 -1.28 20.04
CA LEU A 110 14.38 -0.95 19.38
C LEU A 110 13.86 -2.10 18.51
N ARG A 111 14.77 -2.78 17.79
CA ARG A 111 14.43 -3.98 17.00
C ARG A 111 13.92 -5.11 17.89
N GLU A 112 14.55 -5.35 19.03
CA GLU A 112 14.12 -6.36 20.01
C GLU A 112 12.76 -6.01 20.63
N ALA A 113 12.54 -4.74 20.98
CA ALA A 113 11.26 -4.25 21.46
C ALA A 113 10.15 -4.44 20.43
N MET A 114 10.41 -4.14 19.15
CA MET A 114 9.46 -4.38 18.07
C MET A 114 9.20 -5.87 17.84
N ALA A 115 10.24 -6.71 17.92
CA ALA A 115 10.10 -8.16 17.76
C ALA A 115 9.24 -8.81 18.87
N SER A 116 9.30 -8.26 20.08
CA SER A 116 8.52 -8.72 21.25
C SER A 116 7.15 -8.05 21.39
N PHE A 117 6.87 -6.97 20.65
CA PHE A 117 5.60 -6.27 20.72
C PHE A 117 4.46 -7.05 20.06
N ASP A 118 3.42 -7.42 20.82
CA ASP A 118 2.25 -8.18 20.34
C ASP A 118 0.99 -7.32 20.13
N GLY A 119 1.11 -5.99 20.27
CA GLY A 119 -0.02 -5.06 20.20
C GLY A 119 -0.51 -4.73 18.79
N CYS A 120 0.16 -5.21 17.73
CA CYS A 120 -0.25 -4.98 16.34
C CYS A 120 -0.65 -6.29 15.66
N ASN A 121 -1.90 -6.37 15.20
CA ASN A 121 -2.43 -7.56 14.51
C ASN A 121 -1.64 -7.96 13.25
N LEU A 122 -0.98 -6.99 12.60
CA LEU A 122 -0.17 -7.25 11.40
C LEU A 122 1.00 -8.20 11.69
N LYS A 123 1.52 -8.23 12.92
CA LYS A 123 2.59 -9.14 13.32
C LYS A 123 2.19 -10.61 13.18
N PHE A 124 0.94 -10.95 13.50
CA PHE A 124 0.44 -12.32 13.40
C PHE A 124 0.16 -12.77 11.97
N THR A 125 0.08 -11.82 11.03
CA THR A 125 -0.15 -12.12 9.60
C THR A 125 1.11 -12.04 8.75
N ALA A 126 2.11 -11.27 9.20
CA ALA A 126 3.41 -11.15 8.54
C ALA A 126 4.31 -12.33 8.90
N LYS A 127 5.21 -12.70 7.98
CA LYS A 127 6.20 -13.75 8.22
C LYS A 127 7.40 -13.22 8.99
N ASN A 128 7.88 -12.02 8.64
CA ASN A 128 9.06 -11.44 9.25
C ASN A 128 8.79 -10.00 9.71
N LEU A 129 9.55 -9.58 10.72
CA LEU A 129 9.72 -8.18 11.05
C LEU A 129 10.67 -7.54 10.03
N VAL A 130 10.19 -6.54 9.29
CA VAL A 130 11.01 -5.76 8.35
C VAL A 130 11.40 -4.45 9.03
N PHE A 131 12.54 -4.48 9.74
CA PHE A 131 12.98 -3.37 10.59
C PHE A 131 13.57 -2.20 9.79
N ALA A 132 14.68 -2.45 9.10
CA ALA A 132 15.39 -1.48 8.27
C ALA A 132 16.46 -2.16 7.41
N ASP A 133 17.05 -1.42 6.47
CA ASP A 133 18.27 -1.75 5.74
C ASP A 133 19.14 -0.50 5.56
N GLY A 134 20.41 -0.69 5.24
CA GLY A 134 21.37 0.37 4.96
C GLY A 134 22.18 0.79 6.19
N ASN A 135 22.68 2.03 6.19
CA ASN A 135 23.63 2.52 7.20
C ASN A 135 22.92 3.27 8.34
N PRO A 136 23.06 2.81 9.61
CA PRO A 136 22.54 3.50 10.80
C PRO A 136 23.02 4.94 11.01
N GLU A 137 24.19 5.29 10.46
CA GLU A 137 24.82 6.60 10.58
C GLU A 137 24.60 7.47 9.32
N ALA A 138 23.65 7.09 8.46
CA ALA A 138 23.42 7.78 7.20
C ALA A 138 22.80 9.18 7.40
N ASP A 139 23.34 10.16 6.69
CA ASP A 139 22.78 11.51 6.59
C ASP A 139 21.39 11.54 5.90
N LEU A 140 21.04 10.49 5.15
CA LEU A 140 19.79 10.35 4.40
C LEU A 140 18.97 9.17 4.94
N MET A 141 17.73 9.42 5.33
CA MET A 141 16.76 8.38 5.68
C MET A 141 15.58 8.38 4.71
N LEU A 142 15.20 7.21 4.20
CA LEU A 142 14.03 7.00 3.34
C LEU A 142 13.00 6.17 4.09
N VAL A 143 11.75 6.65 4.11
CA VAL A 143 10.65 5.96 4.80
C VAL A 143 9.51 5.67 3.84
N GLY A 144 9.20 4.39 3.64
CA GLY A 144 8.04 3.90 2.90
C GLY A 144 6.79 3.66 3.75
N GLU A 145 5.78 3.06 3.13
CA GLU A 145 4.49 2.78 3.78
C GLU A 145 4.56 1.48 4.61
N ALA A 146 4.70 0.34 3.93
CA ALA A 146 4.73 -0.98 4.53
C ALA A 146 5.45 -1.99 3.60
N PRO A 147 5.93 -3.13 4.14
CA PRO A 147 6.54 -4.21 3.37
C PRO A 147 5.58 -4.82 2.35
N GLY A 148 6.12 -5.23 1.20
CA GLY A 148 5.46 -6.10 0.24
C GLY A 148 5.76 -7.57 0.52
N ARG A 149 5.42 -8.44 -0.45
CA ARG A 149 5.62 -9.90 -0.33
C ARG A 149 7.10 -10.27 -0.18
N ASP A 150 7.94 -9.70 -1.03
CA ASP A 150 9.36 -10.07 -1.09
C ASP A 150 10.08 -9.57 0.17
N GLU A 151 9.74 -8.36 0.63
CA GLU A 151 10.24 -7.78 1.88
C GLU A 151 9.85 -8.62 3.11
N ASP A 152 8.60 -9.09 3.17
CA ASP A 152 8.13 -9.96 4.26
C ASP A 152 8.79 -11.34 4.23
N LEU A 153 9.22 -11.83 3.07
CA LEU A 153 9.93 -13.11 2.96
C LEU A 153 11.40 -12.99 3.38
N GLU A 154 12.06 -11.89 3.00
CA GLU A 154 13.49 -11.67 3.28
C GLU A 154 13.76 -10.96 4.60
N GLY A 155 12.77 -10.27 5.18
CA GLY A 155 12.94 -9.45 6.39
C GLY A 155 13.65 -8.12 6.14
N LEU A 156 13.81 -7.71 4.88
CA LEU A 156 14.52 -6.49 4.47
C LEU A 156 13.60 -5.56 3.67
N PRO A 157 13.63 -4.23 3.92
CA PRO A 157 12.80 -3.29 3.22
C PRO A 157 13.25 -3.10 1.76
N PHE A 158 12.25 -2.85 0.90
CA PHE A 158 12.46 -2.48 -0.50
C PHE A 158 13.34 -3.48 -1.28
N VAL A 159 13.19 -4.79 -1.11
CA VAL A 159 13.96 -5.79 -1.90
C VAL A 159 13.28 -6.17 -3.21
N GLY A 160 11.96 -6.00 -3.32
CA GLY A 160 11.19 -6.34 -4.52
C GLY A 160 11.38 -5.37 -5.69
N ARG A 161 10.46 -5.41 -6.67
CA ARG A 161 10.52 -4.56 -7.89
C ARG A 161 10.56 -3.05 -7.59
N SER A 162 9.78 -2.59 -6.62
CA SER A 162 9.79 -1.18 -6.15
C SER A 162 11.16 -0.82 -5.56
N GLY A 163 11.76 -1.77 -4.87
CA GLY A 163 13.10 -1.72 -4.34
C GLY A 163 14.21 -1.54 -5.35
N GLN A 164 14.19 -2.36 -6.39
CA GLN A 164 15.14 -2.25 -7.50
C GLN A 164 15.03 -0.90 -8.21
N LEU A 165 13.82 -0.33 -8.31
CA LEU A 165 13.65 1.03 -8.81
C LEU A 165 14.22 2.06 -7.83
N LEU A 166 14.01 1.91 -6.52
CA LEU A 166 14.59 2.79 -5.51
C LEU A 166 16.12 2.80 -5.58
N ASN A 167 16.75 1.64 -5.74
CA ASN A 167 18.20 1.52 -5.90
C ASN A 167 18.69 2.29 -7.13
N ARG A 168 17.97 2.21 -8.26
CA ARG A 168 18.28 3.01 -9.46
C ARG A 168 18.10 4.51 -9.24
N MET A 169 17.10 4.91 -8.46
CA MET A 169 16.86 6.32 -8.13
C MET A 169 17.98 6.89 -7.25
N LEU A 170 18.45 6.13 -6.26
CA LEU A 170 19.62 6.49 -5.44
C LEU A 170 20.89 6.56 -6.31
N ALA A 171 21.13 5.54 -7.13
CA ALA A 171 22.30 5.50 -8.02
C ALA A 171 22.35 6.70 -8.96
N ALA A 172 21.20 7.15 -9.47
CA ALA A 172 21.12 8.31 -10.34
C ALA A 172 21.58 9.62 -9.66
N ILE A 173 21.47 9.73 -8.33
CA ILE A 173 22.01 10.86 -7.57
C ILE A 173 23.42 10.61 -7.03
N GLY A 174 24.02 9.46 -7.30
CA GLY A 174 25.35 9.07 -6.83
C GLY A 174 25.36 8.56 -5.40
N LEU A 175 24.23 8.03 -4.93
CA LEU A 175 24.08 7.37 -3.65
C LEU A 175 23.79 5.88 -3.86
N ASP A 176 23.96 5.09 -2.82
CA ASP A 176 23.56 3.68 -2.78
C ASP A 176 22.87 3.34 -1.45
N ARG A 177 22.51 2.07 -1.27
CA ARG A 177 21.87 1.58 -0.04
C ARG A 177 22.77 1.69 1.20
N ASN A 178 24.09 1.65 1.05
CA ASN A 178 25.04 1.76 2.17
C ASN A 178 25.24 3.22 2.60
N THR A 179 24.80 4.17 1.80
CA THR A 179 24.84 5.61 2.12
C THR A 179 23.52 6.16 2.67
N ALA A 180 22.50 5.32 2.80
CA ALA A 180 21.18 5.70 3.25
C ALA A 180 20.65 4.73 4.32
N TYR A 181 19.71 5.18 5.14
CA TYR A 181 18.92 4.33 6.02
C TYR A 181 17.52 4.17 5.44
N ILE A 182 17.04 2.94 5.29
CA ILE A 182 15.77 2.64 4.63
C ILE A 182 14.85 1.91 5.60
N ALA A 183 13.66 2.43 5.83
CA ALA A 183 12.65 1.83 6.69
C ALA A 183 11.24 2.06 6.14
N ASN A 184 10.23 1.55 6.85
CA ASN A 184 8.82 1.79 6.57
C ASN A 184 8.13 2.29 7.85
N VAL A 185 7.05 3.07 7.69
CA VAL A 185 6.21 3.47 8.83
C VAL A 185 5.66 2.26 9.57
N ILE A 186 5.28 1.23 8.82
CA ILE A 186 4.79 -0.03 9.38
C ILE A 186 5.81 -1.13 9.05
N PRO A 187 6.29 -1.91 10.02
CA PRO A 187 7.36 -2.88 9.80
C PRO A 187 6.85 -4.29 9.45
N TRP A 188 5.52 -4.49 9.40
CA TRP A 188 4.88 -5.76 9.06
C TRP A 188 4.00 -5.62 7.82
N ARG A 189 3.98 -6.66 6.99
CA ARG A 189 3.20 -6.70 5.76
C ARG A 189 1.69 -6.78 6.04
N PRO A 190 0.88 -5.86 5.50
CA PRO A 190 -0.57 -5.98 5.52
C PRO A 190 -1.07 -7.15 4.65
N PRO A 191 -2.11 -7.90 5.08
CA PRO A 191 -2.72 -8.94 4.26
C PRO A 191 -3.13 -8.42 2.89
N GLY A 192 -2.72 -9.13 1.83
CA GLY A 192 -3.03 -8.74 0.45
C GLY A 192 -2.35 -7.45 -0.04
N ASN A 193 -1.32 -6.94 0.67
CA ASN A 193 -0.67 -5.66 0.38
C ASN A 193 -1.67 -4.49 0.34
N ARG A 194 -2.74 -4.56 1.14
CA ARG A 194 -3.66 -3.44 1.30
C ARG A 194 -2.95 -2.26 1.96
N THR A 195 -3.48 -1.06 1.77
CA THR A 195 -3.05 0.09 2.58
C THR A 195 -3.36 -0.18 4.06
N PRO A 196 -2.41 0.09 4.96
CA PRO A 196 -2.66 -0.03 6.39
C PRO A 196 -3.80 0.86 6.88
N THR A 197 -4.45 0.44 7.95
CA THR A 197 -5.48 1.28 8.58
C THR A 197 -4.82 2.44 9.36
N PRO A 198 -5.56 3.54 9.60
CA PRO A 198 -5.08 4.61 10.48
C PRO A 198 -4.67 4.08 11.85
N HIS A 199 -5.44 3.14 12.38
CA HIS A 199 -5.15 2.50 13.66
C HIS A 199 -3.83 1.71 13.67
N GLU A 200 -3.58 0.87 12.67
CA GLU A 200 -2.31 0.15 12.53
C GLU A 200 -1.12 1.10 12.42
N THR A 201 -1.34 2.23 11.73
CA THR A 201 -0.35 3.30 11.57
C THR A 201 -0.06 3.98 12.90
N GLU A 202 -1.09 4.29 13.69
CA GLU A 202 -0.94 4.93 15.01
C GLU A 202 -0.22 4.04 16.01
N ILE A 203 -0.47 2.73 16.00
CA ILE A 203 0.28 1.77 16.84
C ILE A 203 1.75 1.71 16.44
N CYS A 204 2.06 1.72 15.14
CA CYS A 204 3.44 1.58 14.66
C CYS A 204 4.23 2.89 14.66
N ARG A 205 3.53 4.04 14.63
CA ARG A 205 4.14 5.37 14.57
C ARG A 205 5.24 5.60 15.62
N PRO A 206 5.06 5.25 16.91
CA PRO A 206 6.10 5.46 17.92
C PRO A 206 7.43 4.78 17.60
N PHE A 207 7.41 3.62 16.93
CA PHE A 207 8.62 2.91 16.57
C PHE A 207 9.39 3.62 15.46
N ILE A 208 8.72 4.07 14.39
CA ILE A 208 9.39 4.80 13.30
C ILE A 208 9.88 6.17 13.76
N GLU A 209 9.13 6.87 14.62
CA GLU A 209 9.57 8.13 15.24
C GLU A 209 10.84 7.90 16.06
N ARG A 210 10.89 6.82 16.86
CA ARG A 210 12.10 6.46 17.60
C ARG A 210 13.25 6.05 16.70
N GLN A 211 13.00 5.32 15.62
CA GLN A 211 14.04 5.00 14.62
C GLN A 211 14.63 6.29 14.04
N ILE A 212 13.79 7.29 13.69
CA ILE A 212 14.25 8.58 13.17
C ILE A 212 15.11 9.32 14.21
N GLU A 213 14.70 9.32 15.49
CA GLU A 213 15.48 9.93 16.57
C GLU A 213 16.85 9.27 16.78
N LEU A 214 16.90 7.93 16.70
CA LEU A 214 18.13 7.16 16.91
C LEU A 214 19.10 7.26 15.73
N VAL A 215 18.58 7.28 14.50
CA VAL A 215 19.38 7.49 13.28
C VAL A 215 19.83 8.95 13.16
N ASN A 216 18.99 9.89 13.62
CA ASN A 216 19.21 11.33 13.54
C ASN A 216 19.68 11.81 12.14
N PRO A 217 18.91 11.51 11.07
CA PRO A 217 19.33 11.83 9.71
C PRO A 217 19.28 13.34 9.47
N LYS A 218 20.16 13.83 8.60
CA LYS A 218 20.15 15.24 8.15
C LYS A 218 19.02 15.53 7.17
N VAL A 219 18.57 14.54 6.40
CA VAL A 219 17.48 14.66 5.43
C VAL A 219 16.57 13.43 5.51
N LEU A 220 15.26 13.67 5.56
CA LEU A 220 14.23 12.64 5.53
C LEU A 220 13.52 12.64 4.17
N VAL A 221 13.28 11.46 3.58
CA VAL A 221 12.52 11.31 2.33
C VAL A 221 11.30 10.43 2.57
N ASN A 222 10.12 11.01 2.42
CA ASN A 222 8.86 10.27 2.57
C ASN A 222 8.43 9.71 1.21
N LEU A 223 8.54 8.38 1.06
CA LEU A 223 8.16 7.68 -0.16
C LEU A 223 6.66 7.40 -0.16
N GLY A 224 5.90 8.21 -0.89
CA GLY A 224 4.47 8.03 -1.07
C GLY A 224 3.59 8.78 -0.06
N GLY A 225 2.28 8.68 -0.29
CA GLY A 225 1.27 9.39 0.49
C GLY A 225 1.24 8.97 1.95
N PRO A 226 1.10 7.68 2.29
CA PRO A 226 0.97 7.27 3.69
C PRO A 226 2.18 7.64 4.55
N SER A 227 3.40 7.41 4.06
CA SER A 227 4.61 7.88 4.76
C SER A 227 4.61 9.40 4.99
N ALA A 228 4.30 10.18 3.96
CA ALA A 228 4.25 11.64 4.06
C ALA A 228 3.15 12.12 5.02
N LYS A 229 1.96 11.52 5.00
CA LYS A 229 0.85 11.88 5.87
C LYS A 229 1.17 11.62 7.34
N THR A 230 1.76 10.46 7.64
CA THR A 230 2.11 10.07 9.01
C THR A 230 3.22 10.93 9.58
N LEU A 231 4.30 11.14 8.82
CA LEU A 231 5.49 11.83 9.35
C LEU A 231 5.40 13.35 9.26
N LEU A 232 4.63 13.90 8.32
CA LEU A 232 4.43 15.36 8.20
C LEU A 232 3.12 15.83 8.84
N ASN A 233 2.39 14.93 9.52
CA ASN A 233 1.11 15.19 10.16
C ASN A 233 0.14 15.99 9.27
N THR A 234 -0.09 15.47 8.07
CA THR A 234 -0.83 16.18 7.02
C THR A 234 -1.88 15.27 6.37
N THR A 235 -2.97 15.88 5.88
CA THR A 235 -4.03 15.17 5.16
C THR A 235 -3.92 15.34 3.64
N GLU A 236 -2.97 16.15 3.18
CA GLU A 236 -2.81 16.49 1.77
C GLU A 236 -2.42 15.27 0.89
N GLY A 237 -2.81 15.32 -0.39
CA GLY A 237 -2.42 14.29 -1.37
C GLY A 237 -0.96 14.41 -1.80
N ILE A 238 -0.31 13.27 -2.07
CA ILE A 238 1.12 13.23 -2.41
C ILE A 238 1.49 14.04 -3.65
N LEU A 239 0.59 14.13 -4.64
CA LEU A 239 0.84 14.91 -5.86
C LEU A 239 0.95 16.42 -5.60
N ARG A 240 0.33 16.92 -4.53
CA ARG A 240 0.46 18.32 -4.11
C ARG A 240 1.67 18.53 -3.21
N LEU A 241 1.94 17.56 -2.32
CA LEU A 241 3.05 17.65 -1.37
C LEU A 241 4.42 17.54 -2.04
N ARG A 242 4.56 16.63 -3.01
CA ARG A 242 5.85 16.22 -3.58
C ARG A 242 6.71 17.39 -4.06
N GLY A 243 8.02 17.27 -3.89
CA GLY A 243 8.98 18.26 -4.38
C GLY A 243 9.00 19.59 -3.60
N ASN A 244 8.15 19.74 -2.57
CA ASN A 244 8.17 20.89 -1.69
C ASN A 244 8.78 20.48 -0.35
N TRP A 245 9.89 21.11 0.03
CA TRP A 245 10.52 20.89 1.33
C TRP A 245 9.55 21.18 2.46
N ARG A 246 9.49 20.25 3.41
CA ARG A 246 8.75 20.36 4.67
C ARG A 246 9.70 20.14 5.83
N VAL A 247 9.19 20.26 7.05
CA VAL A 247 9.93 19.97 8.27
C VAL A 247 9.18 18.87 8.99
N HIS A 248 9.90 17.80 9.32
CA HIS A 248 9.47 16.81 10.29
C HIS A 248 10.08 17.17 11.63
N THR A 249 9.27 17.21 12.69
CA THR A 249 9.75 17.46 14.05
C THR A 249 9.60 16.18 14.85
N THR A 250 10.71 15.65 15.34
CA THR A 250 10.71 14.45 16.19
C THR A 250 10.01 14.73 17.54
N PRO A 251 9.58 13.70 18.27
CA PRO A 251 9.06 13.86 19.63
C PRO A 251 10.02 14.62 20.57
N SER A 252 11.33 14.43 20.40
CA SER A 252 12.39 15.17 21.12
C SER A 252 12.55 16.65 20.71
N GLY A 253 11.88 17.11 19.65
CA GLY A 253 11.92 18.49 19.16
C GLY A 253 12.97 18.77 18.09
N THR A 254 13.66 17.76 17.58
CA THR A 254 14.63 17.91 16.48
C THR A 254 13.89 18.16 15.16
N ALA A 255 14.21 19.26 14.51
CA ALA A 255 13.67 19.62 13.20
C ALA A 255 14.54 19.03 12.08
N ILE A 256 13.95 18.17 11.24
CA ILE A 256 14.61 17.51 10.12
C ILE A 256 13.93 17.95 8.81
N PRO A 257 14.68 18.44 7.81
CA PRO A 257 14.12 18.75 6.49
C PRO A 257 13.63 17.46 5.82
N ALA A 258 12.37 17.47 5.42
CA ALA A 258 11.68 16.32 4.85
C ALA A 258 11.23 16.59 3.41
N MET A 259 11.59 15.70 2.49
CA MET A 259 11.16 15.73 1.09
C MET A 259 10.10 14.64 0.86
N PRO A 260 8.81 14.99 0.74
CA PRO A 260 7.81 14.07 0.22
C PRO A 260 8.04 13.81 -1.27
N THR A 261 7.90 12.55 -1.69
CA THR A 261 8.02 12.17 -3.10
C THR A 261 7.16 10.96 -3.44
N LEU A 262 7.16 10.54 -4.71
CA LEU A 262 6.34 9.44 -5.20
C LEU A 262 6.94 8.08 -4.83
N HIS A 263 6.10 7.17 -4.35
CA HIS A 263 6.53 5.81 -4.03
C HIS A 263 7.00 5.06 -5.30
N PRO A 264 8.09 4.28 -5.26
CA PRO A 264 8.58 3.54 -6.42
C PRO A 264 7.53 2.59 -7.04
N ALA A 265 6.69 1.94 -6.22
CA ALA A 265 5.59 1.10 -6.72
C ALA A 265 4.55 1.89 -7.54
N TYR A 266 4.32 3.16 -7.21
CA TYR A 266 3.48 4.05 -8.02
C TYR A 266 4.16 4.38 -9.35
N LEU A 267 5.46 4.66 -9.34
CA LEU A 267 6.24 4.97 -10.54
C LEU A 267 6.37 3.79 -11.52
N LEU A 268 6.27 2.55 -11.02
CA LEU A 268 6.20 1.36 -11.86
C LEU A 268 4.86 1.28 -12.61
N ARG A 269 3.75 1.66 -11.97
CA ARG A 269 2.41 1.71 -12.59
C ARG A 269 2.20 2.95 -13.45
N THR A 270 2.89 4.04 -13.15
CA THR A 270 2.78 5.31 -13.88
C THR A 270 4.18 5.84 -14.26
N PRO A 271 4.83 5.24 -15.27
CA PRO A 271 6.21 5.58 -15.63
C PRO A 271 6.44 7.04 -16.03
N ALA A 272 5.44 7.72 -16.60
CA ALA A 272 5.52 9.14 -16.97
C ALA A 272 5.88 10.05 -15.78
N HIS A 273 5.51 9.64 -14.56
CA HIS A 273 5.79 10.40 -13.33
C HIS A 273 7.21 10.19 -12.79
N LYS A 274 8.04 9.31 -13.39
CA LYS A 274 9.45 9.13 -13.00
C LYS A 274 10.24 10.44 -13.14
N ARG A 275 9.93 11.26 -14.16
CA ARG A 275 10.53 12.60 -14.33
C ARG A 275 10.28 13.50 -13.13
N LEU A 276 9.09 13.37 -12.52
CA LEU A 276 8.77 14.15 -11.33
C LEU A 276 9.65 13.69 -10.17
N ALA A 277 9.69 12.38 -9.88
CA ALA A 277 10.49 11.86 -8.75
C ALA A 277 11.98 12.16 -8.92
N TRP A 278 12.47 12.11 -10.16
CA TRP A 278 13.84 12.50 -10.49
C TRP A 278 14.16 13.94 -10.06
N ARG A 279 13.27 14.91 -10.32
CA ARG A 279 13.46 16.30 -9.88
C ARG A 279 13.56 16.40 -8.37
N ASP A 280 12.71 15.70 -7.62
CA ASP A 280 12.75 15.71 -6.16
C ASP A 280 14.07 15.14 -5.63
N PHE A 281 14.58 14.06 -6.24
CA PHE A 281 15.86 13.46 -5.83
C PHE A 281 17.05 14.37 -6.17
N ILE A 282 16.99 15.15 -7.25
CA ILE A 282 18.00 16.20 -7.50
C ILE A 282 17.99 17.23 -6.35
N GLU A 283 16.83 17.69 -5.90
CA GLU A 283 16.73 18.61 -4.76
C GLU A 283 17.32 17.99 -3.48
N VAL A 284 17.02 16.72 -3.21
CA VAL A 284 17.63 15.97 -2.08
C VAL A 284 19.15 15.95 -2.19
N LYS A 285 19.70 15.65 -3.37
CA LYS A 285 21.15 15.66 -3.62
C LYS A 285 21.77 17.03 -3.34
N MET A 286 21.12 18.11 -3.79
CA MET A 286 21.61 19.47 -3.55
C MET A 286 21.55 19.82 -2.07
N LYS A 287 20.48 19.43 -1.37
CA LYS A 287 20.35 19.66 0.07
C LYS A 287 21.42 18.92 0.87
N LEU A 288 21.66 17.64 0.58
CA LEU A 288 22.73 16.86 1.23
C LEU A 288 24.10 17.51 1.04
N ARG A 289 24.42 17.94 -0.19
CA ARG A 289 25.66 18.68 -0.48
C ARG A 289 25.79 19.97 0.31
N SER A 290 24.71 20.74 0.46
CA SER A 290 24.72 21.99 1.23
C SER A 290 24.94 21.80 2.74
N LEU A 291 24.77 20.57 3.25
CA LEU A 291 24.95 20.23 4.66
C LEU A 291 26.32 19.57 4.95
N GLN A 292 27.12 19.33 3.90
CA GLN A 292 28.46 18.75 3.98
C GLN A 292 29.58 19.80 3.79
N GLY A 293 29.22 21.04 3.46
CA GLY A 293 30.13 22.20 3.38
C GLY A 293 29.85 23.21 4.47
#